data_AF-A0AAD0ACP8-F1
#
_entry.id   AF-A0AAD0ACP8-F1
#
_cell.length_a   1.000
_cell.length_b   1.000
_cell.length_c   1.000
_cell.angle_alpha   90.00
_cell.angle_beta   90.00
_cell.angle_gamma   90.00
#
_symmetry.space_group_name_H-M   'P 1'
#
loop_
_entity.id
_entity.type
_entity.pdbx_description
1 polymer ?
#
loop_
_entity_poly.entity_id
_entity_poly.type
_entity_poly.pdbx_seq_one_letter_code
_entity_poly.pdbx_strand_id
1 'polypeptide(L)'
;MQHLTIPTATLQALLSHQQIATLDNTNQLIELEQSSLEKLRSRQLKENYQQFLNGYDRLFRHVSILLLEHGYALTDLKPHQTLRKICQQWQADVAINQMINERHRLKKSQQTYLSINNQAIDCLHHLLNLFDEQDAAQMKAIFP
;
A
#
# COMPACT_ATOMS: atom_id res chain seq x y z
N MET A 1 11.72 -5.62 -13.18
CA MET A 1 10.50 -5.02 -12.61
C MET A 1 9.38 -5.14 -13.63
N GLN A 2 8.25 -5.73 -13.26
CA GLN A 2 7.06 -5.71 -14.11
C GLN A 2 6.56 -4.27 -14.19
N HIS A 3 6.26 -3.78 -15.39
CA HIS A 3 5.64 -2.47 -15.54
C HIS A 3 4.18 -2.59 -15.14
N LEU A 4 3.87 -2.33 -13.87
CA LEU A 4 2.49 -2.26 -13.40
C LEU A 4 1.80 -1.08 -14.08
N THR A 5 0.52 -1.24 -14.38
CA THR A 5 -0.33 -0.19 -14.94
C THR A 5 -1.67 -0.19 -14.21
N ILE A 6 -2.37 0.93 -14.22
CA ILE A 6 -3.73 1.02 -13.66
C ILE A 6 -4.71 1.08 -14.83
N PRO A 7 -5.67 0.15 -14.95
CA PRO A 7 -6.66 0.16 -16.02
C PRO A 7 -7.40 1.50 -16.08
N THR A 8 -7.62 2.02 -17.29
CA THR A 8 -8.32 3.31 -17.50
C THR A 8 -9.70 3.33 -16.85
N ALA A 9 -10.44 2.22 -16.90
CA ALA A 9 -11.75 2.11 -16.24
C ALA A 9 -11.65 2.27 -14.72
N THR A 10 -10.57 1.77 -14.10
CA THR A 10 -10.31 1.95 -12.67
C THR A 10 -10.01 3.41 -12.36
N LEU A 11 -9.16 4.07 -13.16
CA LEU A 11 -8.85 5.49 -12.99
C LEU A 11 -10.09 6.37 -13.13
N GLN A 12 -10.92 6.13 -14.14
CA GLN A 12 -12.19 6.83 -14.35
C GLN A 12 -13.14 6.66 -13.16
N ALA A 13 -13.27 5.44 -12.63
CA ALA A 13 -14.09 5.19 -11.46
C ALA A 13 -13.55 5.89 -10.21
N LEU A 14 -12.23 5.96 -10.02
CA LEU A 14 -11.63 6.68 -8.89
C LEU A 14 -11.83 8.20 -9.00
N LEU A 15 -11.69 8.76 -10.21
CA LEU A 15 -11.95 10.18 -10.49
C LEU A 15 -13.43 10.53 -10.24
N SER A 16 -14.36 9.71 -10.72
CA SER A 16 -15.81 9.97 -10.54
C SER A 16 -16.22 9.98 -9.06
N HIS A 17 -15.50 9.24 -8.22
CA HIS A 17 -15.69 9.23 -6.77
C HIS A 17 -14.82 10.25 -6.02
N GLN A 18 -14.08 11.12 -6.72
CA GLN A 18 -13.17 12.13 -6.15
C GLN A 18 -12.07 11.54 -5.25
N GLN A 19 -11.73 10.27 -5.46
CA GLN A 19 -10.72 9.54 -4.69
C GLN A 19 -9.29 9.79 -5.18
N ILE A 20 -9.18 10.25 -6.43
CA ILE A 20 -7.96 10.75 -7.03
C ILE A 20 -8.25 12.08 -7.75
N ALA A 21 -7.23 12.87 -7.98
CA ALA A 21 -7.29 14.13 -8.74
C ALA A 21 -6.22 14.15 -9.82
N THR A 22 -6.52 14.78 -10.95
CA THR A 22 -5.54 15.03 -12.03
C THR A 22 -4.52 16.06 -11.57
N LEU A 23 -3.27 15.87 -12.00
CA LEU A 23 -2.18 16.82 -11.76
C LEU A 23 -1.42 17.10 -13.05
N ASP A 24 -1.08 18.38 -13.25
CA ASP A 24 -0.31 18.83 -14.42
C ASP A 24 1.18 18.47 -14.32
N ASN A 25 1.70 18.34 -13.09
CA ASN A 25 3.08 17.94 -12.82
C ASN A 25 3.15 17.12 -11.53
N THR A 26 3.68 15.91 -11.63
CA THR A 26 3.79 14.95 -10.52
C THR A 26 5.22 14.73 -10.04
N ASN A 27 6.25 15.27 -10.72
CA ASN A 27 7.65 14.95 -10.44
C ASN A 27 8.06 15.21 -8.99
N GLN A 28 7.73 16.41 -8.47
CA GLN A 28 8.05 16.76 -7.08
C GLN A 28 7.33 15.86 -6.06
N LEU A 29 6.10 15.44 -6.36
CA LEU A 29 5.34 14.54 -5.48
C LEU A 29 5.90 13.12 -5.52
N ILE A 30 6.36 12.66 -6.68
CA ILE A 30 7.05 11.36 -6.82
C ILE A 30 8.31 11.35 -5.95
N GLU A 31 9.14 12.40 -6.02
CA GLU A 31 10.33 12.54 -5.18
C GLU A 31 10.00 12.53 -3.68
N LEU A 32 8.92 13.21 -3.28
CA LEU A 32 8.45 13.21 -1.89
C LEU A 32 7.99 11.82 -1.42
N GLU A 33 7.25 11.10 -2.25
CA GLU A 33 6.78 9.76 -1.93
C GLU A 33 7.93 8.74 -1.89
N GLN A 34 8.90 8.85 -2.80
CA GLN A 34 10.13 8.06 -2.77
C GLN A 34 10.94 8.34 -1.51
N SER A 35 11.12 9.61 -1.13
CA SER A 35 11.78 9.97 0.13
C SER A 35 11.05 9.42 1.36
N SER A 36 9.71 9.43 1.34
CA SER A 36 8.89 8.83 2.39
C SER A 36 9.10 7.31 2.47
N LEU A 37 9.12 6.63 1.33
CA LEU A 37 9.37 5.20 1.22
C LEU A 37 10.75 4.81 1.78
N GLU A 38 11.81 5.55 1.43
CA GLU A 38 13.15 5.31 1.98
C GLU A 38 13.21 5.52 3.51
N LYS A 39 12.48 6.52 4.03
CA LYS A 39 12.32 6.67 5.48
C LYS A 39 11.61 5.48 6.11
N LEU A 40 10.61 4.88 5.47
CA LEU A 40 9.94 3.67 5.97
C LEU A 40 10.86 2.43 5.92
N ARG A 41 11.76 2.37 4.94
CA ARG A 41 12.76 1.29 4.79
C ARG A 41 13.82 1.30 5.88
N SER A 42 14.24 2.48 6.30
CA SER A 42 15.28 2.67 7.33
C SER A 42 14.79 2.57 8.79
N ARG A 43 13.48 2.43 9.03
CA ARG A 43 12.94 2.31 10.39
C ARG A 43 13.37 0.99 11.05
N GLN A 44 13.94 1.10 12.25
CA GLN A 44 14.22 -0.05 13.11
C GLN A 44 13.02 -0.30 14.04
N LEU A 45 12.17 -1.26 13.67
CA LEU A 45 10.97 -1.61 14.41
C LEU A 45 11.18 -2.95 15.12
N LYS A 46 10.82 -3.02 16.40
CA LYS A 46 11.02 -4.23 17.22
C LYS A 46 9.80 -5.13 17.18
N GLU A 47 8.62 -4.53 17.23
CA GLU A 47 7.36 -5.24 17.41
C GLU A 47 6.76 -5.66 16.07
N ASN A 48 6.31 -6.91 15.98
CA ASN A 48 5.71 -7.45 14.76
C ASN A 48 4.53 -6.60 14.25
N TYR A 49 3.69 -6.08 15.14
CA TYR A 49 2.57 -5.23 14.70
C TYR A 49 3.05 -3.93 14.02
N GLN A 50 4.15 -3.34 14.50
CA GLN A 50 4.74 -2.14 13.90
C GLN A 50 5.31 -2.49 12.53
N GLN A 51 5.94 -3.65 12.42
CA GLN A 51 6.51 -4.14 11.16
C GLN A 51 5.43 -4.37 10.10
N PHE A 52 4.30 -4.97 10.47
CA PHE A 52 3.15 -5.10 9.56
C PHE A 52 2.58 -3.74 9.13
N LEU A 53 2.37 -2.82 10.08
CA LEU A 53 1.89 -1.47 9.76
C LEU A 53 2.87 -0.73 8.82
N ASN A 54 4.17 -0.90 9.03
CA ASN A 54 5.19 -0.31 8.19
C ASN A 54 5.18 -0.92 6.78
N GLY A 55 5.07 -2.24 6.64
CA GLY A 55 4.92 -2.90 5.34
C GLY A 55 3.68 -2.42 4.58
N TYR A 56 2.55 -2.26 5.29
CA TYR A 56 1.34 -1.68 4.72
C TYR A 56 1.56 -0.23 4.24
N ASP A 57 2.21 0.60 5.05
CA ASP A 57 2.51 1.98 4.68
C ASP A 57 3.45 2.03 3.45
N ARG A 58 4.40 1.10 3.31
CA ARG A 58 5.25 0.98 2.10
C ARG A 58 4.43 0.62 0.86
N LEU A 59 3.53 -0.37 0.96
CA LEU A 59 2.60 -0.70 -0.12
C LEU A 59 1.78 0.52 -0.55
N PHE A 60 1.32 1.31 0.42
CA PHE A 60 0.57 2.53 0.14
C PHE A 60 1.41 3.56 -0.63
N ARG A 61 2.70 3.72 -0.28
CA ARG A 61 3.63 4.60 -1.02
C ARG A 61 3.86 4.13 -2.45
N HIS A 62 4.06 2.83 -2.66
CA HIS A 62 4.18 2.26 -4.01
C HIS A 62 2.96 2.55 -4.88
N VAL A 63 1.75 2.38 -4.33
CA VAL A 63 0.51 2.71 -5.05
C VAL A 63 0.36 4.22 -5.31
N SER A 64 0.78 5.07 -4.36
CA SER A 64 0.81 6.52 -4.54
C SER A 64 1.73 6.92 -5.70
N ILE A 65 2.95 6.36 -5.73
CA ILE A 65 3.93 6.59 -6.82
C ILE A 65 3.35 6.13 -8.15
N LEU A 66 2.76 4.92 -8.22
CA LEU A 66 2.16 4.41 -9.45
C LEU A 66 1.04 5.34 -9.98
N LEU A 67 0.21 5.90 -9.10
CA LEU A 67 -0.81 6.88 -9.49
C LEU A 67 -0.20 8.17 -10.03
N LEU A 68 0.84 8.68 -9.36
CA LEU A 68 1.54 9.90 -9.75
C LEU A 68 2.23 9.75 -11.12
N GLU A 69 2.79 8.58 -11.42
CA GLU A 69 3.33 8.24 -12.74
C GLU A 69 2.25 8.27 -13.84
N HIS A 70 0.98 8.02 -13.48
CA HIS A 70 -0.17 8.16 -14.37
C HIS A 70 -0.78 9.57 -14.39
N GLY A 71 -0.19 10.54 -13.68
CA GLY A 71 -0.68 11.93 -13.62
C GLY A 71 -1.79 12.16 -12.59
N TYR A 72 -1.93 11.27 -11.60
CA TYR A 72 -2.97 11.37 -10.56
C TYR A 72 -2.38 11.42 -9.15
N ALA A 73 -2.96 12.24 -8.28
CA ALA A 73 -2.71 12.17 -6.85
C ALA A 73 -3.89 11.54 -6.10
N LEU A 74 -3.57 10.84 -5.01
CA LEU A 74 -4.55 10.46 -4.01
C LEU A 74 -5.15 11.70 -3.35
N THR A 75 -6.46 11.72 -3.14
CA THR A 75 -7.09 12.72 -2.27
C THR A 75 -7.20 12.18 -0.84
N ASP A 76 -7.54 13.05 0.11
CA ASP A 76 -7.84 12.63 1.49
C ASP A 76 -9.16 11.82 1.58
N LEU A 77 -9.92 11.72 0.49
CA LEU A 77 -11.19 11.00 0.47
C LEU A 77 -10.97 9.50 0.33
N LYS A 78 -11.19 8.79 1.45
CA LYS A 78 -11.24 7.32 1.53
C LYS A 78 -9.98 6.64 0.94
N PRO A 79 -8.77 6.99 1.40
CA PRO A 79 -7.50 6.49 0.86
C PRO A 79 -7.40 4.95 0.82
N HIS A 80 -7.93 4.27 1.84
CA HIS A 80 -7.93 2.80 1.88
C HIS A 80 -8.90 2.18 0.86
N GLN A 81 -9.99 2.85 0.51
CA GLN A 81 -10.88 2.40 -0.55
C GLN A 81 -10.22 2.58 -1.92
N THR A 82 -9.44 3.64 -2.10
CA THR A 82 -8.63 3.86 -3.30
C THR A 82 -7.58 2.76 -3.47
N LEU A 83 -6.80 2.51 -2.42
CA LEU A 83 -5.82 1.41 -2.37
C LEU A 83 -6.49 0.08 -2.73
N ARG A 84 -7.61 -0.22 -2.06
CA ARG A 84 -8.37 -1.45 -2.30
C ARG A 84 -8.74 -1.59 -3.77
N LYS A 85 -9.26 -0.51 -4.37
CA LYS A 85 -9.77 -0.57 -5.75
C LYS A 85 -8.65 -0.77 -6.78
N ILE A 86 -7.47 -0.22 -6.51
CA ILE A 86 -6.29 -0.44 -7.34
C ILE A 86 -5.75 -1.86 -7.17
N CYS A 87 -5.59 -2.33 -5.93
CA CYS A 87 -5.01 -3.65 -5.66
C CYS A 87 -5.91 -4.83 -6.11
N GLN A 88 -7.23 -4.61 -6.26
CA GLN A 88 -8.19 -5.62 -6.71
C GLN A 88 -7.88 -6.24 -8.08
N GLN A 89 -7.06 -5.59 -8.90
CA GLN A 89 -6.65 -6.14 -10.19
C GLN A 89 -5.62 -7.27 -10.07
N TRP A 90 -4.91 -7.36 -8.94
CA TRP A 90 -3.86 -8.36 -8.72
C TRP A 90 -4.18 -9.34 -7.60
N GLN A 91 -5.12 -9.01 -6.72
CA GLN A 91 -5.48 -9.85 -5.59
C GLN A 91 -6.99 -9.83 -5.34
N ALA A 92 -7.52 -10.94 -4.83
CA ALA A 92 -8.92 -11.07 -4.50
C ALA A 92 -9.37 -10.03 -3.48
N ASP A 93 -10.55 -9.46 -3.70
CA ASP A 93 -11.10 -8.40 -2.86
C ASP A 93 -11.22 -8.80 -1.38
N VAL A 94 -11.55 -10.06 -1.11
CA VAL A 94 -11.63 -10.59 0.25
C VAL A 94 -10.29 -10.50 0.97
N ALA A 95 -9.19 -10.90 0.32
CA ALA A 95 -7.86 -10.85 0.89
C ALA A 95 -7.39 -9.40 1.16
N ILE A 96 -7.69 -8.49 0.23
CA ILE A 96 -7.37 -7.06 0.41
C ILE A 96 -8.15 -6.47 1.59
N ASN A 97 -9.45 -6.78 1.71
CA ASN A 97 -10.24 -6.33 2.85
C ASN A 97 -9.71 -6.88 4.17
N GLN A 98 -9.30 -8.15 4.22
CA GLN A 98 -8.66 -8.73 5.40
C GLN A 98 -7.39 -7.97 5.77
N MET A 99 -6.52 -7.66 4.81
CA MET A 99 -5.30 -6.86 5.01
C MET A 99 -5.61 -5.45 5.57
N ILE A 100 -6.60 -4.75 5.00
CA ILE A 100 -7.00 -3.41 5.45
C ILE A 100 -7.62 -3.45 6.85
N ASN A 101 -8.50 -4.42 7.11
CA ASN A 101 -9.12 -4.60 8.41
C ASN A 101 -8.07 -4.91 9.47
N GLU A 102 -7.08 -5.74 9.14
CA GLU A 102 -5.98 -6.05 10.03
C GLU A 102 -5.14 -4.81 10.35
N ARG A 103 -4.81 -4.00 9.35
CA ARG A 103 -4.16 -2.70 9.54
C ARG A 103 -4.96 -1.75 10.45
N HIS A 104 -6.29 -1.74 10.34
CA HIS A 104 -7.13 -0.93 11.23
C HIS A 104 -7.18 -1.49 12.65
N ARG A 105 -7.28 -2.82 12.79
CA ARG A 105 -7.27 -3.52 14.08
C ARG A 105 -5.99 -3.20 14.84
N LEU A 106 -4.82 -3.38 14.21
CA LEU A 106 -3.50 -3.14 14.81
C LEU A 106 -3.26 -1.67 15.19
N LYS A 107 -3.69 -0.71 14.35
CA LYS A 107 -3.56 0.72 14.67
C LYS A 107 -4.45 1.15 15.84
N LYS A 108 -5.65 0.57 15.97
CA LYS A 108 -6.58 0.89 17.07
C LYS A 108 -6.16 0.26 18.38
N SER A 109 -5.69 -0.98 18.36
CA SER A 109 -5.37 -1.70 19.57
C SER A 109 -4.05 -1.24 20.19
N GLN A 110 -3.06 -0.82 19.39
CA GLN A 110 -1.69 -0.47 19.86
C GLN A 110 -1.07 -1.53 20.79
N GLN A 111 -1.58 -2.77 20.75
CA GLN A 111 -1.22 -3.83 21.68
C GLN A 111 -0.09 -4.67 21.10
N THR A 112 0.94 -4.84 21.92
CA THR A 112 2.21 -5.50 21.60
C THR A 112 2.06 -6.99 21.28
N TYR A 113 1.00 -7.66 21.75
CA TYR A 113 0.87 -9.13 21.72
C TYR A 113 -0.23 -9.67 20.81
N LEU A 114 -0.64 -8.91 19.79
CA LEU A 114 -1.66 -9.39 18.87
C LEU A 114 -1.03 -10.28 17.80
N SER A 115 -1.49 -11.53 17.74
CA SER A 115 -1.28 -12.38 16.58
C SER A 115 -1.82 -11.67 15.35
N ILE A 116 -1.01 -11.59 14.30
CA ILE A 116 -1.38 -10.98 13.03
C ILE A 116 -2.01 -12.05 12.14
N ASN A 117 -3.06 -11.71 11.42
CA ASN A 117 -3.74 -12.65 10.52
C ASN A 117 -2.80 -13.05 9.35
N ASN A 118 -2.52 -14.35 9.20
CA ASN A 118 -1.64 -14.87 8.15
C ASN A 118 -2.13 -14.52 6.73
N GLN A 119 -3.45 -14.53 6.48
CA GLN A 119 -3.99 -14.16 5.16
C GLN A 119 -3.73 -12.68 4.84
N ALA A 120 -3.73 -11.82 5.86
CA ALA A 120 -3.38 -10.41 5.71
C ALA A 120 -1.88 -10.24 5.40
N ILE A 121 -1.03 -11.03 6.04
CA ILE A 121 0.43 -11.08 5.77
C ILE A 121 0.68 -11.56 4.34
N ASP A 122 0.07 -12.67 3.92
CA ASP A 122 0.23 -13.24 2.59
C ASP A 122 -0.21 -12.26 1.50
N CYS A 123 -1.36 -11.61 1.72
CA CYS A 123 -1.86 -10.56 0.81
C CYS A 123 -0.86 -9.40 0.70
N LEU A 124 -0.35 -8.91 1.84
CA LEU A 124 0.60 -7.80 1.86
C LEU A 124 1.92 -8.17 1.17
N HIS A 125 2.47 -9.35 1.49
CA HIS A 125 3.68 -9.86 0.85
C HIS A 125 3.50 -10.00 -0.66
N HIS A 126 2.41 -10.63 -1.10
CA HIS A 126 2.12 -10.80 -2.53
C HIS A 126 2.05 -9.46 -3.26
N LEU A 127 1.31 -8.48 -2.72
CA LEU A 127 1.18 -7.16 -3.33
C LEU A 127 2.52 -6.43 -3.35
N LEU A 128 3.28 -6.42 -2.25
CA LEU A 128 4.61 -5.82 -2.23
C LEU A 128 5.53 -6.43 -3.28
N ASN A 129 5.49 -7.75 -3.47
CA ASN A 129 6.34 -8.45 -4.44
C ASN A 129 6.07 -8.02 -5.90
N LEU A 130 4.90 -7.46 -6.19
CA LEU A 130 4.60 -6.89 -7.51
C LEU A 130 5.31 -5.55 -7.73
N PHE A 131 5.45 -4.75 -6.67
CA PHE A 131 6.05 -3.42 -6.73
C PHE A 131 7.56 -3.44 -6.50
N ASP A 132 8.01 -4.18 -5.47
CA ASP A 132 9.39 -4.21 -5.02
C ASP A 132 9.71 -5.52 -4.27
N GLU A 133 10.60 -6.32 -4.86
CA GLU A 133 11.01 -7.62 -4.32
C GLU A 133 11.74 -7.51 -2.97
N GLN A 134 12.44 -6.40 -2.70
CA GLN A 134 13.15 -6.22 -1.44
C GLN A 134 12.17 -5.94 -0.29
N ASP A 135 11.16 -5.09 -0.52
CA ASP A 135 10.12 -4.86 0.48
C ASP A 135 9.34 -6.14 0.79
N ALA A 136 9.08 -6.97 -0.22
CA ALA A 136 8.47 -8.29 -0.03
C ALA A 136 9.36 -9.24 0.76
N ALA A 137 10.64 -9.36 0.38
CA ALA A 137 11.60 -10.22 1.06
C ALA A 137 11.77 -9.85 2.54
N GLN A 138 11.79 -8.55 2.85
CA GLN A 138 11.82 -8.07 4.24
C GLN A 138 10.56 -8.51 5.00
N MET A 139 9.38 -8.35 4.40
CA MET A 139 8.13 -8.80 5.03
C MET A 139 8.12 -10.32 5.29
N LYS A 140 8.62 -11.11 4.35
CA LYS A 140 8.73 -12.57 4.51
C LYS A 140 9.72 -12.97 5.61
N ALA A 141 10.82 -12.24 5.76
CA ALA A 141 11.80 -12.53 6.81
C ALA A 141 11.24 -12.30 8.22
N ILE A 142 10.28 -11.38 8.36
CA ILE A 142 9.64 -11.03 9.63
C ILE A 142 8.50 -12.02 9.95
N PHE A 143 7.77 -12.43 8.91
CA PHE A 143 6.63 -13.33 9.00
C PHE A 143 6.86 -14.55 8.09
N PRO A 144 7.63 -15.55 8.56
CA PRO A 144 7.96 -16.74 7.78
C PRO A 144 6.79 -17.71 7.62
#